data_AF-A0A368AS93-F1
#
_entry.id   AF-A0A368AS93-F1
#
_cell.length_a   1.000
_cell.length_b   1.000
_cell.length_c   1.000
_cell.angle_alpha   90.00
_cell.angle_beta   90.00
_cell.angle_gamma   90.00
#
_symmetry.space_group_name_H-M   'P 1'
#
loop_
_entity.id
_entity.type
_entity.pdbx_description
1 polymer ?
#
loop_
_entity_poly.entity_id
_entity_poly.type
_entity_poly.pdbx_seq_one_letter_code
_entity_poly.pdbx_strand_id
1 'polypeptide(L)'
;MMMTAGMATKPRHFELGAYLLGGCWSPAHQVFMWRRSRVLLSAEEVLGNRCLAENWFVKRAIGLDCRSPCSLLAELQGYELVMEHLQRLEHGVYC
;
A
#
# COMPACT_ATOMS: atom_id res chain seq x y z
N MET A 1 -30.33 19.67 27.54
CA MET A 1 -28.85 19.79 27.51
C MET A 1 -28.34 18.39 27.21
N MET A 2 -27.72 18.00 26.09
CA MET A 2 -27.23 18.58 24.84
C MET A 2 -27.38 17.46 23.78
N MET A 3 -27.98 17.75 22.62
CA MET A 3 -27.34 17.86 21.28
C MET A 3 -26.87 16.54 20.66
N THR A 4 -27.55 16.20 19.57
CA THR A 4 -27.17 15.25 18.52
C THR A 4 -25.79 15.57 17.92
N ALA A 5 -24.99 14.55 17.65
CA ALA A 5 -23.87 14.66 16.71
C ALA A 5 -23.98 13.52 15.68
N GLY A 6 -24.23 13.92 14.44
CA GLY A 6 -24.25 13.04 13.28
C GLY A 6 -22.91 12.97 12.57
N MET A 7 -22.83 11.93 11.75
CA MET A 7 -22.11 11.82 10.48
C MET A 7 -20.58 11.60 10.46
N ALA A 8 -20.24 10.71 9.50
CA ALA A 8 -18.97 10.48 8.81
C ALA A 8 -18.11 9.37 9.44
N THR A 9 -17.87 8.25 8.75
CA THR A 9 -17.40 8.20 7.37
C THR A 9 -17.93 6.98 6.64
N LYS A 10 -18.27 7.17 5.36
CA LYS A 10 -18.68 6.12 4.42
C LYS A 10 -17.69 4.95 4.50
N PRO A 11 -18.13 3.68 4.58
CA PRO A 11 -17.21 2.60 4.26
C PRO A 11 -16.86 2.75 2.79
N ARG A 12 -15.65 3.25 2.53
CA ARG A 12 -15.05 3.28 1.20
C ARG A 12 -14.88 1.83 0.78
N HIS A 13 -15.88 1.26 0.11
CA HIS A 13 -15.91 0.19 -0.92
C HIS A 13 -14.69 -0.75 -1.11
N PHE A 14 -13.86 -1.00 -0.10
CA PHE A 14 -12.57 -1.68 -0.19
C PHE A 14 -12.39 -2.71 0.94
N GLU A 15 -13.48 -3.16 1.56
CA GLU A 15 -13.45 -4.27 2.52
C GLU A 15 -13.80 -5.63 1.89
N LEU A 16 -14.29 -5.67 0.65
CA LEU A 16 -14.76 -6.91 0.04
C LEU A 16 -13.65 -7.84 -0.47
N GLY A 17 -12.42 -7.35 -0.63
CA GLY A 17 -11.29 -8.19 -1.09
C GLY A 17 -10.78 -9.17 -0.03
N ALA A 18 -10.92 -8.83 1.26
CA ALA A 18 -10.39 -9.65 2.35
C ALA A 18 -11.34 -10.81 2.74
N TYR A 19 -12.65 -10.65 2.54
CA TYR A 19 -13.64 -11.68 2.85
C TYR A 19 -13.79 -12.75 1.75
N LEU A 20 -13.36 -12.49 0.51
CA LEU A 20 -13.44 -13.45 -0.60
C LEU A 20 -12.23 -14.41 -0.72
N LEU A 21 -11.16 -14.18 0.04
CA LEU A 21 -9.98 -15.06 0.13
C LEU A 21 -9.98 -15.91 1.43
N GLY A 22 -11.16 -16.27 1.93
CA GLY A 22 -11.32 -17.27 2.99
C GLY A 22 -11.24 -18.68 2.41
N GLY A 23 -10.38 -19.59 2.87
CA GLY A 23 -9.57 -19.56 4.08
C GLY A 23 -8.47 -20.61 4.10
N CYS A 24 -7.28 -20.25 3.61
CA CYS A 24 -6.05 -21.03 3.79
C CYS A 24 -4.85 -20.18 4.24
N TRP A 25 -4.99 -18.86 4.35
CA TRP A 25 -3.88 -17.95 4.66
C TRP A 25 -3.97 -17.41 6.08
N SER A 26 -2.81 -17.26 6.73
CA SER A 26 -2.73 -16.66 8.05
C SER A 26 -3.14 -15.18 8.00
N PRO A 27 -3.64 -14.61 9.11
CA PRO A 27 -3.97 -13.18 9.18
C PRO A 27 -2.82 -12.26 8.74
N ALA A 28 -1.57 -12.61 9.09
CA ALA A 28 -0.38 -11.88 8.66
C ALA A 28 -0.19 -11.91 7.14
N HIS A 29 -0.45 -13.05 6.50
CA HIS A 29 -0.37 -13.17 5.05
C HIS A 29 -1.49 -12.39 4.34
N GLN A 30 -2.70 -12.38 4.89
CA GLN A 30 -3.81 -11.57 4.36
C GLN A 30 -3.49 -10.08 4.42
N VAL A 31 -2.93 -9.60 5.53
CA VAL A 31 -2.49 -8.20 5.68
C VAL A 31 -1.39 -7.87 4.67
N PHE A 32 -0.40 -8.76 4.49
CA PHE A 32 0.64 -8.56 3.48
C PHE A 32 0.08 -8.47 2.06
N MET A 33 -0.86 -9.34 1.71
CA MET A 33 -1.52 -9.33 0.39
C MET A 33 -2.31 -8.05 0.15
N TRP A 34 -3.04 -7.57 1.17
CA TRP A 34 -3.73 -6.29 1.10
C TRP A 34 -2.75 -5.12 0.90
N ARG A 35 -1.68 -5.07 1.70
CA ARG A 35 -0.63 -4.05 1.60
C ARG A 35 0.03 -4.06 0.22
N ARG A 36 0.39 -5.24 -0.29
CA ARG A 36 0.95 -5.42 -1.64
C ARG A 36 0.01 -4.88 -2.71
N SER A 37 -1.27 -5.24 -2.66
CA SER A 37 -2.25 -4.75 -3.62
C SER A 37 -2.37 -3.23 -3.58
N ARG A 38 -2.37 -2.65 -2.38
CA ARG A 38 -2.48 -1.20 -2.21
C ARG A 38 -1.27 -0.45 -2.76
N VAL A 39 -0.06 -0.93 -2.48
CA VAL A 39 1.19 -0.36 -2.99
C VAL A 39 1.28 -0.44 -4.51
N LEU A 40 0.92 -1.60 -5.10
CA LEU A 40 0.98 -1.77 -6.55
C LEU A 40 0.01 -0.85 -7.30
N LEU A 41 -1.19 -0.63 -6.75
CA LEU A 41 -2.15 0.32 -7.32
C LEU A 41 -1.58 1.74 -7.31
N SER A 42 -1.05 2.20 -6.17
CA SER A 42 -0.45 3.53 -6.09
C SER A 42 0.82 3.67 -6.93
N ALA A 43 1.65 2.63 -7.02
CA ALA A 43 2.82 2.64 -7.88
C ALA A 43 2.44 2.66 -9.37
N GLU A 44 1.34 2.02 -9.76
CA GLU A 44 0.81 2.08 -11.12
C GLU A 44 0.32 3.49 -11.47
N GLU A 45 -0.33 4.19 -10.53
CA GLU A 45 -0.74 5.59 -10.70
C GLU A 45 0.46 6.53 -10.87
N VAL A 46 1.53 6.35 -10.06
CA VAL A 46 2.73 7.20 -10.09
C VAL A 46 3.65 6.90 -11.28
N LEU A 47 3.88 5.62 -11.60
CA LEU A 47 4.78 5.19 -12.67
C LEU A 47 4.07 5.07 -14.03
N GLY A 48 2.74 5.14 -14.04
CA GLY A 48 1.89 5.11 -15.24
C GLY A 48 1.69 3.73 -15.88
N ASN A 49 2.23 2.65 -15.31
CA ASN A 49 2.10 1.30 -15.88
C ASN A 49 2.24 0.20 -14.82
N ARG A 50 1.35 -0.80 -14.84
CA ARG A 50 1.41 -1.98 -13.97
C ARG A 50 2.75 -2.73 -14.05
N CYS A 51 3.30 -2.94 -15.25
CA CYS A 51 4.57 -3.64 -15.41
C CYS A 51 5.73 -2.88 -14.76
N LEU A 52 5.70 -1.54 -14.81
CA LEU A 52 6.69 -0.70 -14.13
C LEU A 52 6.51 -0.76 -12.61
N ALA A 53 5.27 -0.73 -12.12
CA ALA A 53 4.95 -0.88 -10.71
C ALA A 53 5.44 -2.22 -10.14
N GLU A 54 5.17 -3.33 -10.83
CA GLU A 54 5.62 -4.66 -10.41
C GLU A 54 7.15 -4.79 -10.43
N ASN A 55 7.80 -4.24 -11.47
CA ASN A 55 9.25 -4.23 -11.57
C ASN A 55 9.90 -3.37 -10.47
N TRP A 56 9.34 -2.20 -10.18
CA TRP A 56 9.77 -1.32 -9.09
C TRP A 56 9.57 -2.00 -7.73
N PHE A 57 8.45 -2.71 -7.53
CA PHE A 57 8.10 -3.36 -6.27
C PHE A 57 9.10 -4.42 -5.80
N VAL A 58 9.73 -5.13 -6.74
CA VAL A 58 10.74 -6.16 -6.45
C VAL A 58 12.17 -5.62 -6.49
N LYS A 59 12.40 -4.48 -7.16
CA LYS A 59 13.71 -3.85 -7.26
C LYS A 59 14.08 -3.10 -5.99
N ARG A 60 15.38 -3.00 -5.75
CA ARG A 60 15.94 -2.14 -4.71
C ARG A 60 15.77 -0.68 -5.12
N ALA A 61 15.19 0.14 -4.25
CA ALA A 61 15.05 1.57 -4.48
C ALA A 61 16.04 2.34 -3.59
N ILE A 62 16.80 3.26 -4.18
CA ILE A 62 17.83 4.04 -3.47
C ILE A 62 17.19 4.85 -2.34
N GLY A 63 16.05 5.51 -2.61
CA GLY A 63 15.29 6.24 -1.59
C GLY A 63 14.56 5.38 -0.56
N LEU A 64 14.75 4.06 -0.56
CA LEU A 64 14.28 3.10 0.47
C LEU A 64 15.45 2.34 1.11
N ASP A 65 16.59 3.02 1.30
CA ASP A 65 17.83 2.43 1.87
C ASP A 65 18.33 1.21 1.07
N CYS A 66 18.19 1.26 -0.25
CA CYS A 66 18.50 0.15 -1.16
C CYS A 66 17.77 -1.17 -0.81
N ARG A 67 16.64 -1.10 -0.10
CA ARG A 67 15.74 -2.23 0.14
C ARG A 67 14.69 -2.30 -0.96
N SER A 68 14.11 -3.48 -1.15
CA SER A 68 12.95 -3.61 -2.03
C SER A 68 11.65 -3.29 -1.29
N PRO A 69 10.68 -2.64 -1.94
CA PRO A 69 9.35 -2.41 -1.37
C PRO A 69 8.71 -3.70 -0.83
N CYS A 70 8.87 -4.81 -1.55
CA CYS A 70 8.42 -6.14 -1.14
C CYS A 70 8.95 -6.54 0.25
N SER A 71 10.25 -6.39 0.49
CA SER A 71 10.86 -6.77 1.77
C SER A 71 10.43 -5.86 2.92
N LEU A 72 10.18 -4.58 2.65
CA LEU A 72 9.73 -3.62 3.67
C LEU A 72 8.29 -3.90 4.13
N LEU A 73 7.44 -4.45 3.27
CA LEU A 73 6.04 -4.73 3.62
C LEU A 73 5.84 -5.82 4.69
N ALA A 74 6.87 -6.64 4.91
CA ALA A 74 6.92 -7.60 6.01
C ALA A 74 7.16 -6.93 7.37
N GLU A 75 7.69 -5.70 7.38
CA GLU A 75 7.95 -4.93 8.58
C GLU A 75 6.70 -4.12 9.00
N LEU A 76 6.63 -3.75 10.28
CA LEU A 76 5.45 -3.05 10.82
C LEU A 76 5.28 -1.66 10.19
N GLN A 77 6.38 -0.90 10.09
CA GLN A 77 6.42 0.47 9.54
C GLN A 77 6.74 0.53 8.04
N GLY A 78 7.19 -0.57 7.42
CA GLY A 78 7.66 -0.52 6.05
C GLY A 78 6.58 -0.23 5.00
N TYR A 79 5.31 -0.48 5.31
CA TYR A 79 4.19 -0.04 4.45
C TYR A 79 4.12 1.49 4.35
N GLU A 80 4.23 2.20 5.47
CA GLU A 80 4.14 3.66 5.51
C GLU A 80 5.32 4.30 4.77
N LEU A 81 6.53 3.78 4.99
CA LEU A 81 7.74 4.22 4.29
C LEU A 81 7.63 4.09 2.77
N VAL A 82 7.09 2.95 2.30
CA VAL A 82 6.91 2.71 0.85
C VAL A 82 5.87 3.65 0.25
N MET A 83 4.77 3.91 0.96
CA MET A 83 3.74 4.84 0.51
C MET A 83 4.23 6.30 0.50
N GLU A 84 5.00 6.72 1.51
CA GLU A 84 5.63 8.04 1.55
C GLU A 84 6.62 8.22 0.39
N HIS A 85 7.42 7.18 0.10
CA HIS A 85 8.33 7.20 -1.04
C HIS A 85 7.58 7.36 -2.38
N LEU A 86 6.46 6.67 -2.57
CA LEU A 86 5.61 6.84 -3.76
C LEU A 86 5.04 8.26 -3.87
N GLN A 87 4.58 8.85 -2.76
CA GLN A 87 4.11 10.25 -2.76
C GLN A 87 5.24 11.21 -3.16
N ARG A 88 6.47 10.98 -2.69
CA ARG A 88 7.63 11.80 -3.09
C ARG A 88 7.93 11.67 -4.58
N LEU A 89 7.82 10.46 -5.14
CA LEU A 89 7.98 10.22 -6.57
C LEU A 89 6.88 10.93 -7.39
N GLU A 90 5.63 10.91 -6.93
CA GLU A 90 4.50 11.62 -7.57
C GLU A 90 4.75 13.13 -7.67
N HIS A 91 5.34 13.72 -6.61
CA HIS A 91 5.67 15.15 -6.56
C HIS A 91 6.98 15.49 -7.29
N GLY A 92 7.60 14.54 -7.99
CA GLY A 92 8.83 14.75 -8.76
C GLY A 92 10.10 14.89 -7.91
N VAL A 93 10.05 14.54 -6.62
CA VAL A 93 11.22 14.54 -5.73
C VAL A 93 11.98 13.24 -5.93
N TYR A 94 12.86 13.23 -6.93
CA TYR A 94 13.82 12.14 -7.13
C TYR A 94 14.89 12.19 -6.03
N CYS A 95 15.05 11.09 -5.31
CA CYS A 95 16.14 10.88 -4.36
C CYS A 95 17.11 9.87 -4.95
#